data_AF-A0A7S0HWT5-F1
#
_entry.id   AF-A0A7S0HWT5-F1
#
_cell.length_a   1.000
_cell.length_b   1.000
_cell.length_c   1.000
_cell.angle_alpha   90.00
_cell.angle_beta   90.00
_cell.angle_gamma   90.00
#
_symmetry.space_group_name_H-M   'P 1'
#
loop_
_entity.id
_entity.type
_entity.pdbx_description
1 polymer ?
#
loop_
_entity_poly.entity_id
_entity_poly.type
_entity_poly.pdbx_seq_one_letter_code
_entity_poly.pdbx_strand_id
1 'polypeptide(L)'
;PPSHRVCHPHPHPHTLTLTVCHPHPSVCHPHPRRLRSGGNINWNFSAPSLRAWYAETHAHFVRDGIDFWWNDEGETSWDTYLRWNEAQASIQRATKPNTRHFTLNRAWQPGMQRFPAAAWTGDGQSCTHEELLRATLHGCPLISCDLTSPDATTLVRQYQSAVFTPLMRVHMMQGTPRFPWFWPNDANAPDYDAHQRAFRAALQLRYTFLPFLYSLAHEAYR
;
A
#
# COMPACT_ATOMS: atom_id res chain seq x y z
N PRO A 1 1.54 -38.45 -35.80
CA PRO A 1 0.65 -37.74 -34.86
C PRO A 1 0.58 -38.45 -33.49
N PRO A 2 1.18 -37.89 -32.44
CA PRO A 2 0.86 -38.29 -31.08
C PRO A 2 0.18 -37.15 -30.31
N SER A 3 -0.87 -37.54 -29.62
CA SER A 3 -1.85 -36.76 -28.87
C SER A 3 -1.25 -35.81 -27.82
N HIS A 4 -1.61 -34.53 -27.87
CA HIS A 4 -1.52 -33.65 -26.70
C HIS A 4 -2.57 -34.09 -25.67
N ARG A 5 -2.14 -34.58 -24.50
CA ARG A 5 -3.01 -34.70 -23.33
C ARG A 5 -2.97 -33.38 -22.58
N VAL A 6 -4.12 -32.71 -22.51
CA VAL A 6 -4.35 -31.57 -21.62
C VAL A 6 -4.60 -32.13 -20.23
N CYS A 7 -3.72 -31.84 -19.27
CA CYS A 7 -3.99 -32.10 -17.86
C CYS A 7 -4.79 -30.90 -17.31
N HIS A 8 -6.04 -31.14 -16.95
CA HIS A 8 -6.86 -30.13 -16.27
C HIS A 8 -6.44 -30.03 -14.79
N PRO A 9 -6.26 -28.81 -14.24
CA PRO A 9 -6.04 -28.64 -12.81
C PRO A 9 -7.32 -28.96 -12.03
N HIS A 10 -7.19 -29.76 -10.97
CA HIS A 10 -8.26 -29.94 -9.99
C HIS A 10 -8.38 -28.69 -9.11
N PRO A 11 -9.57 -28.10 -8.93
CA PRO A 11 -9.72 -26.92 -8.09
C PRO A 11 -9.71 -27.34 -6.62
N HIS A 12 -8.65 -26.99 -5.89
CA HIS A 12 -8.67 -26.90 -4.43
C HIS A 12 -8.56 -25.43 -4.01
N PRO A 13 -9.23 -24.98 -2.93
CA PRO A 13 -9.67 -23.59 -2.81
C PRO A 13 -8.58 -22.59 -2.42
N HIS A 14 -7.32 -23.01 -2.24
CA HIS A 14 -6.30 -22.18 -1.62
C HIS A 14 -4.89 -22.44 -2.13
N THR A 15 -4.66 -22.58 -3.45
CA THR A 15 -3.28 -22.51 -3.98
C THR A 15 -3.25 -22.28 -5.49
N LEU A 16 -2.66 -21.16 -5.94
CA LEU A 16 -2.20 -21.01 -7.33
C LEU A 16 -0.79 -21.60 -7.41
N THR A 17 -0.65 -22.76 -8.06
CA THR A 17 0.65 -23.39 -8.30
C THR A 17 1.15 -22.97 -9.68
N LEU A 18 2.20 -22.16 -9.76
CA LEU A 18 2.93 -21.91 -11.02
C LEU A 18 3.92 -23.05 -11.23
N THR A 19 3.65 -23.91 -12.22
CA THR A 19 4.56 -24.98 -12.64
C THR A 19 5.50 -24.44 -13.72
N VAL A 20 6.80 -24.36 -13.44
CA VAL A 20 7.83 -24.15 -14.47
C VAL A 20 8.17 -25.51 -15.06
N CYS A 21 7.76 -25.76 -16.30
CA CYS A 21 8.12 -26.99 -17.03
C CYS A 21 9.50 -26.82 -17.68
N HIS A 22 10.49 -27.58 -17.21
CA HIS A 22 11.68 -27.88 -18.00
C HIS A 22 11.44 -29.09 -18.91
N PRO A 23 12.14 -29.20 -20.05
CA PRO A 23 11.86 -30.22 -21.05
C PRO A 23 12.44 -31.60 -20.63
N HIS A 24 11.69 -32.31 -19.77
CA HIS A 24 11.59 -33.78 -19.56
C HIS A 24 12.84 -34.63 -19.22
N PRO A 25 12.67 -35.90 -18.78
CA PRO A 25 11.83 -36.51 -17.72
C PRO A 25 12.71 -36.81 -16.48
N SER A 26 12.25 -37.12 -15.27
CA SER A 26 11.09 -37.85 -14.78
C SER A 26 11.11 -37.68 -13.25
N VAL A 27 9.95 -37.61 -12.62
CA VAL A 27 9.73 -37.43 -11.17
C VAL A 27 9.65 -35.96 -10.73
N CYS A 28 8.43 -35.42 -10.73
CA CYS A 28 8.09 -34.23 -9.95
C CYS A 28 7.88 -34.66 -8.50
N HIS A 29 8.86 -34.41 -7.64
CA HIS A 29 8.64 -34.52 -6.20
C HIS A 29 7.87 -33.29 -5.70
N PRO A 30 6.80 -33.45 -4.91
CA PRO A 30 6.18 -32.33 -4.22
C PRO A 30 7.18 -31.81 -3.19
N HIS A 31 7.83 -30.69 -3.48
CA HIS A 31 8.63 -29.98 -2.48
C HIS A 31 7.66 -29.17 -1.61
N PRO A 32 7.50 -29.46 -0.31
CA PRO A 32 6.66 -28.66 0.56
C PRO A 32 7.43 -27.42 0.99
N ARG A 33 7.72 -26.51 0.05
CA ARG A 33 8.10 -25.15 0.44
C ARG A 33 6.82 -24.45 0.83
N ARG A 34 6.54 -24.41 2.15
CA ARG A 34 5.64 -23.41 2.73
C ARG A 34 6.06 -22.05 2.14
N LEU A 35 5.15 -21.38 1.45
CA LEU A 35 5.30 -19.97 1.09
C LEU A 35 5.32 -19.17 2.41
N ARG A 36 6.51 -19.02 3.00
CA ARG A 36 6.81 -17.96 3.97
C ARG A 36 7.18 -16.69 3.17
N SER A 37 7.25 -15.55 3.86
CA SER A 37 7.80 -14.29 3.32
C SER A 37 8.99 -14.58 2.42
N GLY A 38 9.03 -13.95 1.24
CA GLY A 38 10.12 -14.15 0.27
C GLY A 38 11.46 -14.16 1.00
N GLY A 39 12.28 -15.20 0.80
CA GLY A 39 13.60 -15.29 1.44
C GLY A 39 14.56 -14.20 0.96
N ASN A 40 15.86 -14.48 0.85
CA ASN A 40 16.87 -13.53 0.34
C ASN A 40 16.73 -13.17 -1.16
N ILE A 41 15.54 -13.31 -1.76
CA ILE A 41 15.28 -13.00 -3.16
C ILE A 41 14.60 -11.64 -3.22
N ASN A 42 15.41 -10.58 -3.29
CA ASN A 42 14.95 -9.22 -3.45
C ASN A 42 14.85 -8.86 -4.93
N TRP A 43 13.80 -8.13 -5.31
CA TRP A 43 13.63 -7.61 -6.66
C TRP A 43 14.59 -6.44 -6.89
N ASN A 44 15.53 -6.61 -7.82
CA ASN A 44 16.46 -5.54 -8.21
C ASN A 44 15.80 -4.56 -9.19
N PHE A 45 15.03 -3.61 -8.67
CA PHE A 45 14.38 -2.59 -9.50
C PHE A 45 15.36 -1.65 -10.22
N SER A 46 16.64 -1.62 -9.87
CA SER A 46 17.66 -0.87 -10.63
C SER A 46 17.92 -1.49 -12.01
N ALA A 47 17.66 -2.79 -12.21
CA ALA A 47 17.77 -3.45 -13.50
C ALA A 47 16.62 -3.06 -14.46
N PRO A 48 16.89 -2.48 -15.65
CA PRO A 48 15.86 -2.10 -16.61
C PRO A 48 15.00 -3.28 -17.10
N SER A 49 15.63 -4.46 -17.26
CA SER A 49 14.94 -5.68 -17.68
C SER A 49 13.89 -6.12 -16.66
N LEU A 50 14.19 -6.02 -15.36
CA LEU A 50 13.21 -6.33 -14.32
C LEU A 50 12.04 -5.34 -14.35
N ARG A 51 12.30 -4.04 -14.52
CA ARG A 51 11.23 -3.03 -14.62
C ARG A 51 10.32 -3.28 -15.83
N ALA A 52 10.88 -3.66 -16.97
CA ALA A 52 10.13 -3.99 -18.16
C ALA A 52 9.25 -5.24 -17.94
N TRP A 53 9.83 -6.31 -17.41
CA TRP A 53 9.10 -7.54 -17.07
C TRP A 53 8.00 -7.28 -16.03
N TYR A 54 8.30 -6.50 -14.98
CA TYR A 54 7.34 -6.12 -13.96
C TYR A 54 6.16 -5.36 -14.58
N ALA A 55 6.44 -4.34 -15.40
CA ALA A 55 5.40 -3.55 -16.06
C ALA A 55 4.51 -4.41 -16.98
N GLU A 56 5.11 -5.29 -17.78
CA GLU A 56 4.38 -6.18 -18.69
C GLU A 56 3.48 -7.15 -17.92
N THR A 57 4.02 -7.82 -16.91
CA THR A 57 3.31 -8.86 -16.16
C THR A 57 2.24 -8.28 -15.22
N HIS A 58 2.45 -7.08 -14.68
CA HIS A 58 1.54 -6.46 -13.71
C HIS A 58 0.55 -5.47 -14.35
N ALA A 59 0.65 -5.21 -15.66
CA ALA A 59 -0.28 -4.31 -16.36
C ALA A 59 -1.75 -4.73 -16.25
N HIS A 60 -2.01 -6.04 -16.17
CA HIS A 60 -3.36 -6.55 -16.04
C HIS A 60 -4.06 -6.06 -14.76
N PHE A 61 -3.35 -5.88 -13.65
CA PHE A 61 -3.95 -5.39 -12.41
C PHE A 61 -4.67 -4.05 -12.58
N VAL A 62 -4.08 -3.11 -13.34
CA VAL A 62 -4.73 -1.82 -13.62
C VAL A 62 -5.90 -1.99 -14.59
N ARG A 63 -5.80 -2.92 -15.56
CA ARG A 63 -6.90 -3.24 -16.49
C ARG A 63 -8.08 -3.90 -15.77
N ASP A 64 -7.79 -4.67 -14.74
CA ASP A 64 -8.76 -5.40 -13.91
C ASP A 64 -9.39 -4.49 -12.85
N GLY A 65 -8.96 -3.23 -12.76
CA GLY A 65 -9.60 -2.19 -11.94
C GLY A 65 -8.84 -1.78 -10.69
N ILE A 66 -7.60 -2.24 -10.48
CA ILE A 66 -6.76 -1.70 -9.39
C ILE A 66 -6.41 -0.24 -9.68
N ASP A 67 -6.75 0.65 -8.75
CA ASP A 67 -6.56 2.11 -8.91
C ASP A 67 -5.21 2.62 -8.38
N PHE A 68 -4.56 1.92 -7.45
CA PHE A 68 -3.30 2.35 -6.87
C PHE A 68 -2.46 1.19 -6.35
N TRP A 69 -1.19 1.48 -6.06
CA TRP A 69 -0.23 0.50 -5.54
C TRP A 69 0.13 0.79 -4.09
N TRP A 70 0.28 -0.26 -3.30
CA TRP A 70 0.87 -0.18 -1.97
C TRP A 70 2.16 -1.01 -1.96
N ASN A 71 3.28 -0.33 -1.84
CA ASN A 71 4.62 -0.88 -1.87
C ASN A 71 5.15 -0.98 -0.44
N ASP A 72 5.43 -2.20 -0.01
CA ASP A 72 5.92 -2.54 1.31
C ASP A 72 7.17 -3.41 1.20
N GLU A 73 7.96 -3.49 2.27
CA GLU A 73 9.17 -4.34 2.40
C GLU A 73 10.22 -4.15 1.29
N GLY A 74 10.29 -2.96 0.69
CA GLY A 74 11.17 -2.63 -0.42
C GLY A 74 12.53 -2.05 -0.03
N GLU A 75 12.94 -2.04 1.25
CA GLU A 75 14.19 -1.44 1.73
C GLU A 75 15.43 -2.28 1.40
N THR A 76 15.55 -2.70 0.14
CA THR A 76 16.57 -3.63 -0.35
C THR A 76 17.74 -2.91 -1.04
N SER A 77 17.48 -1.72 -1.62
CA SER A 77 18.49 -0.79 -2.14
C SER A 77 18.05 0.66 -1.94
N TRP A 78 19.02 1.57 -2.00
CA TRP A 78 18.79 3.02 -1.89
C TRP A 78 17.78 3.59 -2.90
N ASP A 79 17.62 2.99 -4.08
CA ASP A 79 16.74 3.49 -5.15
C ASP A 79 15.53 2.58 -5.44
N THR A 80 15.31 1.53 -4.64
CA THR A 80 14.26 0.54 -4.89
C THR A 80 12.88 1.18 -5.09
N TYR A 81 12.40 1.98 -4.13
CA TYR A 81 11.06 2.59 -4.22
C TYR A 81 10.94 3.56 -5.38
N LEU A 82 11.97 4.34 -5.67
CA LEU A 82 12.00 5.24 -6.82
C LEU A 82 11.83 4.49 -8.13
N ARG A 83 12.62 3.42 -8.32
CA ARG A 83 12.60 2.58 -9.51
C ARG A 83 11.33 1.74 -9.63
N TRP A 84 10.75 1.35 -8.50
CA TRP A 84 9.47 0.66 -8.44
C TRP A 84 8.34 1.58 -8.90
N ASN A 85 8.30 2.81 -8.40
CA ASN A 85 7.36 3.85 -8.84
C ASN A 85 7.52 4.18 -10.33
N GLU A 86 8.74 4.19 -10.87
CA GLU A 86 8.97 4.35 -12.32
C GLU A 86 8.28 3.26 -13.15
N ALA A 87 8.39 1.99 -12.71
CA ALA A 87 7.77 0.86 -13.36
C ALA A 87 6.23 0.90 -13.24
N GLN A 88 5.69 1.25 -12.07
CA GLN A 88 4.23 1.35 -11.89
C GLN A 88 3.63 2.55 -12.64
N ALA A 89 4.36 3.67 -12.71
CA ALA A 89 3.95 4.82 -13.50
C ALA A 89 3.96 4.52 -15.01
N SER A 90 4.88 3.65 -15.50
CA SER A 90 4.86 3.21 -16.90
C SER A 90 3.64 2.33 -17.19
N ILE A 91 3.26 1.45 -16.26
CA ILE A 91 2.00 0.69 -16.34
C ILE A 91 0.83 1.67 -16.49
N GLN A 92 0.68 2.62 -15.55
CA GLN A 92 -0.45 3.55 -15.56
C GLN A 92 -0.57 4.32 -16.88
N ARG A 93 0.55 4.84 -17.40
CA ARG A 93 0.55 5.56 -18.68
C ARG A 93 0.12 4.69 -19.85
N ALA A 94 0.47 3.41 -19.84
CA ALA A 94 0.14 2.48 -20.91
C ALA A 94 -1.28 1.93 -20.82
N THR A 95 -1.84 1.76 -19.62
CA THR A 95 -3.13 1.08 -19.42
C THR A 95 -4.29 2.01 -19.13
N LYS A 96 -4.05 3.14 -18.44
CA LYS A 96 -5.09 4.08 -18.01
C LYS A 96 -4.58 5.53 -18.20
N PRO A 97 -4.31 5.96 -19.45
CA PRO A 97 -3.81 7.31 -19.73
C PRO A 97 -4.81 8.38 -19.25
N ASN A 98 -4.31 9.60 -19.00
CA ASN A 98 -5.08 10.73 -18.46
C ASN A 98 -5.66 10.51 -17.05
N THR A 99 -5.16 9.53 -16.31
CA THR A 99 -5.47 9.35 -14.89
C THR A 99 -4.22 9.55 -14.04
N ARG A 100 -4.43 9.87 -12.77
CA ARG A 100 -3.34 10.02 -11.81
C ARG A 100 -2.95 8.65 -11.31
N HIS A 101 -1.69 8.32 -11.50
CA HIS A 101 -1.03 7.27 -10.74
C HIS A 101 -1.12 7.62 -9.24
N PHE A 102 -1.19 6.64 -8.34
CA PHE A 102 -1.00 6.87 -6.92
C PHE A 102 -0.27 5.67 -6.32
N THR A 103 0.65 5.94 -5.41
CA THR A 103 1.36 4.89 -4.66
C THR A 103 1.45 5.25 -3.19
N LEU A 104 1.34 4.23 -2.35
CA LEU A 104 1.68 4.28 -0.93
C LEU A 104 2.96 3.48 -0.72
N ASN A 105 4.00 4.06 -0.10
CA ASN A 105 5.34 3.47 -0.03
C ASN A 105 5.86 3.48 1.41
N ARG A 106 6.50 2.41 1.87
CA ARG A 106 7.00 2.37 3.25
C ARG A 106 8.20 3.30 3.45
N ALA A 107 9.03 3.44 2.43
CA ALA A 107 10.19 4.33 2.47
C ALA A 107 10.09 5.43 1.40
N TRP A 108 10.71 6.56 1.72
CA TRP A 108 10.84 7.71 0.84
C TRP A 108 12.27 7.86 0.34
N GLN A 109 12.43 8.22 -0.93
CA GLN A 109 13.72 8.43 -1.57
C GLN A 109 13.69 9.75 -2.36
N PRO A 110 14.79 10.53 -2.37
CA PRO A 110 14.89 11.73 -3.19
C PRO A 110 14.56 11.45 -4.65
N GLY A 111 13.72 12.29 -5.23
CA GLY A 111 13.20 12.14 -6.57
C GLY A 111 11.81 11.52 -6.62
N MET A 112 11.33 10.88 -5.54
CA MET A 112 9.96 10.34 -5.49
C MET A 112 8.88 11.42 -5.52
N GLN A 113 9.19 12.66 -5.12
CA GLN A 113 8.26 13.80 -5.17
C GLN A 113 7.73 14.11 -6.59
N ARG A 114 8.40 13.62 -7.64
CA ARG A 114 7.92 13.74 -9.03
C ARG A 114 6.73 12.82 -9.34
N PHE A 115 6.51 11.84 -8.47
CA PHE A 115 5.36 10.95 -8.55
C PHE A 115 4.31 11.40 -7.53
N PRO A 116 3.02 11.17 -7.82
CA PRO A 116 1.94 11.21 -6.82
C PRO A 116 2.09 10.04 -5.83
N ALA A 117 3.18 10.06 -5.07
CA ALA A 117 3.60 9.02 -4.14
C ALA A 117 3.47 9.55 -2.71
N ALA A 118 2.83 8.76 -1.86
CA ALA A 118 2.77 8.97 -0.43
C ALA A 118 3.67 7.99 0.30
N ALA A 119 4.04 8.35 1.53
CA ALA A 119 4.69 7.44 2.46
C ALA A 119 3.99 7.41 3.81
N TRP A 120 4.28 6.37 4.60
CA TRP A 120 3.86 6.30 6.00
C TRP A 120 5.05 6.04 6.92
N THR A 121 4.90 6.33 8.21
CA THR A 121 5.96 6.18 9.24
C THR A 121 6.30 4.72 9.61
N GLY A 122 5.93 3.75 8.78
CA GLY A 122 6.21 2.34 8.99
C GLY A 122 5.51 1.73 10.21
N ASP A 123 5.95 0.55 10.61
CA ASP A 123 5.37 -0.23 11.72
C ASP A 123 5.69 0.36 13.11
N GLY A 124 6.50 1.42 13.17
CA GLY A 124 6.65 2.25 14.37
C GLY A 124 5.40 3.08 14.67
N GLN A 125 4.55 3.31 13.66
CA GLN A 125 3.22 3.92 13.78
C GLN A 125 3.22 5.28 14.50
N SER A 126 4.34 6.01 14.42
CA SER A 126 4.47 7.31 15.06
C SER A 126 3.70 8.34 14.27
N CYS A 127 2.75 8.98 14.95
CA CYS A 127 1.92 10.06 14.43
C CYS A 127 2.32 11.42 15.02
N THR A 128 3.55 11.56 15.52
CA THR A 128 3.99 12.82 16.10
C THR A 128 4.14 13.89 15.02
N HIS A 129 3.76 15.12 15.33
CA HIS A 129 3.92 16.24 14.40
C HIS A 129 5.39 16.46 14.01
N GLU A 130 6.32 16.18 14.93
CA GLU A 130 7.76 16.27 14.68
C GLU A 130 8.22 15.33 13.55
N GLU A 131 7.79 14.06 13.59
CA GLU A 131 8.21 13.07 12.59
C GLU A 131 7.60 13.35 11.22
N LEU A 132 6.33 13.72 11.17
CA LEU A 132 5.67 14.13 9.92
C LEU A 132 6.30 15.40 9.34
N LEU A 133 6.65 16.37 10.18
CA LEU A 133 7.32 17.60 9.74
C LEU A 133 8.74 17.30 9.21
N ARG A 134 9.51 16.44 9.89
CA ARG A 134 10.84 16.02 9.43
C ARG A 134 10.77 15.39 8.05
N ALA A 135 9.87 14.44 7.82
CA ALA A 135 9.70 13.82 6.50
C ALA A 135 9.33 14.85 5.42
N THR A 136 8.47 15.82 5.75
CA THR A 136 8.10 16.92 4.84
C THR A 136 9.31 17.78 4.48
N LEU A 137 10.12 18.17 5.46
CA LEU A 137 11.36 18.93 5.25
C LEU A 137 12.39 18.17 4.41
N HIS A 138 12.37 16.84 4.47
CA HIS A 138 13.19 15.96 3.62
C HIS A 138 12.57 15.66 2.24
N GLY A 139 11.51 16.40 1.87
CA GLY A 139 10.92 16.36 0.54
C GLY A 139 9.88 15.26 0.35
N CYS A 140 9.29 14.72 1.42
CA CYS A 140 8.13 13.82 1.38
C CYS A 140 6.83 14.58 1.75
N PRO A 141 6.24 15.34 0.82
CA PRO A 141 5.08 16.19 1.13
C PRO A 141 3.81 15.40 1.46
N LEU A 142 3.72 14.15 1.00
CA LEU A 142 2.57 13.27 1.22
C LEU A 142 2.87 12.19 2.28
N ILE A 143 3.57 12.56 3.35
CA ILE A 143 3.82 11.67 4.50
C ILE A 143 2.55 11.56 5.38
N SER A 144 2.36 10.40 5.98
CA SER A 144 1.30 10.15 6.96
C SER A 144 1.74 9.11 7.99
N CYS A 145 0.85 8.76 8.91
CA CYS A 145 1.02 7.65 9.82
C CYS A 145 -0.25 6.79 9.81
N ASP A 146 -0.16 5.62 10.43
CA ASP A 146 -1.29 4.72 10.58
C ASP A 146 -2.04 4.95 11.88
N LEU A 147 -3.36 5.10 11.77
CA LEU A 147 -4.23 5.26 12.93
C LEU A 147 -4.53 3.88 13.52
N THR A 148 -3.78 3.49 14.55
CA THR A 148 -3.72 2.10 15.04
C THR A 148 -4.04 1.92 16.53
N SER A 149 -4.19 3.01 17.28
CA SER A 149 -4.25 2.94 18.75
C SER A 149 -5.32 1.97 19.26
N PRO A 150 -4.98 1.05 20.18
CA PRO A 150 -5.95 0.19 20.86
C PRO A 150 -6.77 0.92 21.92
N ASP A 151 -6.41 2.15 22.28
CA ASP A 151 -7.25 2.96 23.17
C ASP A 151 -8.17 3.83 22.32
N ALA A 152 -9.49 3.73 22.53
CA ALA A 152 -10.48 4.46 21.73
C ALA A 152 -10.32 5.97 21.85
N THR A 153 -9.99 6.48 23.04
CA THR A 153 -9.78 7.91 23.25
C THR A 153 -8.57 8.41 22.46
N THR A 154 -7.46 7.69 22.53
CA THR A 154 -6.25 7.99 21.77
C THR A 154 -6.47 7.83 20.26
N LEU A 155 -7.21 6.81 19.82
CA LEU A 155 -7.55 6.63 18.41
C LEU A 155 -8.40 7.80 17.90
N VAL A 156 -9.37 8.29 18.68
CA VAL A 156 -10.11 9.52 18.36
C VAL A 156 -9.16 10.71 18.18
N ARG A 157 -8.14 10.85 19.04
CA ARG A 157 -7.12 11.91 18.89
C ARG A 157 -6.28 11.73 17.63
N GLN A 158 -5.91 10.50 17.27
CA GLN A 158 -5.23 10.21 16.01
C GLN A 158 -6.10 10.61 14.82
N TYR A 159 -7.40 10.31 14.82
CA TYR A 159 -8.34 10.73 13.78
C TYR A 159 -8.45 12.25 13.67
N GLN A 160 -8.57 12.95 14.80
CA GLN A 160 -8.67 14.42 14.83
C GLN A 160 -7.40 15.08 14.29
N SER A 161 -6.22 14.54 14.62
CA SER A 161 -4.94 15.00 14.05
C SER A 161 -4.87 14.73 12.54
N ALA A 162 -5.25 13.52 12.12
CA ALA A 162 -5.17 13.08 10.72
C ALA A 162 -6.15 13.79 9.77
N VAL A 163 -7.11 14.57 10.29
CA VAL A 163 -7.90 15.51 9.48
C VAL A 163 -6.99 16.41 8.65
N PHE A 164 -5.83 16.79 9.18
CA PHE A 164 -4.91 17.76 8.60
C PHE A 164 -3.66 17.14 7.95
N THR A 165 -3.51 15.82 7.97
CA THR A 165 -2.38 15.13 7.32
C THR A 165 -2.71 14.76 5.87
N PRO A 166 -1.72 14.60 4.97
CA PRO A 166 -1.97 14.23 3.57
C PRO A 166 -2.87 13.01 3.38
N LEU A 167 -2.65 11.94 4.15
CA LEU A 167 -3.50 10.76 4.19
C LEU A 167 -4.08 10.55 5.59
N MET A 168 -5.33 10.09 5.63
CA MET A 168 -6.07 9.71 6.83
C MET A 168 -6.43 8.23 6.72
N ARG A 169 -5.56 7.35 7.22
CA ARG A 169 -5.65 5.91 7.00
C ARG A 169 -5.58 5.13 8.32
N VAL A 170 -6.65 4.40 8.61
CA VAL A 170 -6.63 3.36 9.63
C VAL A 170 -5.95 2.10 9.08
N HIS A 171 -4.96 1.60 9.81
CA HIS A 171 -4.28 0.36 9.47
C HIS A 171 -3.85 -0.35 10.75
N MET A 172 -3.90 -1.68 10.72
CA MET A 172 -3.74 -2.52 11.90
C MET A 172 -3.35 -3.93 11.48
N MET A 173 -2.84 -4.68 12.46
CA MET A 173 -2.63 -6.11 12.33
C MET A 173 -3.95 -6.86 12.08
N GLN A 174 -3.84 -8.03 11.47
CA GLN A 174 -4.98 -8.92 11.29
C GLN A 174 -5.59 -9.29 12.65
N GLY A 175 -6.91 -9.23 12.75
CA GLY A 175 -7.66 -9.56 13.96
C GLY A 175 -7.76 -8.43 15.00
N THR A 176 -7.21 -7.25 14.73
CA THR A 176 -7.28 -6.09 15.64
C THR A 176 -7.93 -4.88 14.97
N PRO A 177 -9.19 -4.99 14.48
CA PRO A 177 -9.83 -3.90 13.72
C PRO A 177 -9.82 -2.58 14.50
N ARG A 178 -9.55 -1.47 13.81
CA ARG A 178 -9.56 -0.09 14.39
C ARG A 178 -10.53 0.84 13.66
N PHE A 179 -11.52 0.26 12.99
CA PHE A 179 -12.45 1.02 12.17
C PHE A 179 -13.30 1.96 13.03
N PRO A 180 -13.55 3.20 12.58
CA PRO A 180 -14.20 4.23 13.39
C PRO A 180 -15.67 3.90 13.69
N TRP A 181 -16.35 3.16 12.80
CA TRP A 181 -17.72 2.69 12.98
C TRP A 181 -17.85 1.43 13.86
N PHE A 182 -16.71 0.89 14.33
CA PHE A 182 -16.65 -0.39 15.03
C PHE A 182 -15.96 -0.26 16.40
N TRP A 183 -14.85 0.48 16.47
CA TRP A 183 -14.02 0.61 17.66
C TRP A 183 -14.73 1.39 18.78
N PRO A 184 -14.63 1.00 20.07
CA PRO A 184 -13.78 -0.03 20.70
C PRO A 184 -14.20 -1.50 20.54
N ASN A 185 -15.18 -1.83 19.70
CA ASN A 185 -15.75 -3.18 19.59
C ASN A 185 -16.42 -3.67 20.90
N ASP A 186 -16.98 -2.72 21.65
CA ASP A 186 -17.86 -2.99 22.79
C ASP A 186 -18.81 -1.82 22.92
N ALA A 187 -20.10 -2.04 22.62
CA ALA A 187 -21.13 -1.00 22.70
C ALA A 187 -21.45 -0.58 24.13
N ASN A 188 -21.05 -1.37 25.13
CA ASN A 188 -21.19 -1.05 26.55
C ASN A 188 -19.95 -0.36 27.13
N ALA A 189 -18.90 -0.15 26.31
CA ALA A 189 -17.71 0.54 26.75
C ALA A 189 -18.06 1.95 27.25
N PRO A 190 -17.40 2.43 28.32
CA PRO A 190 -17.52 3.82 28.73
C PRO A 190 -17.26 4.76 27.56
N ASP A 191 -18.09 5.79 27.43
CA ASP A 191 -17.97 6.82 26.40
C ASP A 191 -18.13 6.32 24.94
N TYR A 192 -18.59 5.09 24.70
CA TYR A 192 -18.78 4.55 23.33
C TYR A 192 -19.48 5.53 22.38
N ASP A 193 -20.64 6.05 22.79
CA ASP A 193 -21.41 7.01 22.00
C ASP A 193 -20.64 8.33 21.75
N ALA A 194 -19.84 8.77 22.72
CA ALA A 194 -19.02 9.95 22.58
C ALA A 194 -17.86 9.72 21.59
N HIS A 195 -17.19 8.57 21.65
CA HIS A 195 -16.17 8.18 20.67
C HIS A 195 -16.76 8.07 19.27
N GLN A 196 -17.91 7.42 19.10
CA GLN A 196 -18.59 7.29 17.80
C GLN A 196 -18.96 8.65 17.19
N ARG A 197 -19.48 9.58 18.01
CA ARG A 197 -19.72 10.96 17.57
C ARG A 197 -18.42 11.68 17.19
N ALA A 198 -17.36 11.50 17.97
CA ALA A 198 -16.07 12.16 17.72
C ALA A 198 -15.38 11.64 16.45
N PHE A 199 -15.40 10.34 16.19
CA PHE A 199 -14.91 9.75 14.94
C PHE A 199 -15.68 10.29 13.74
N ARG A 200 -17.01 10.30 13.81
CA ARG A 200 -17.87 10.84 12.75
C ARG A 200 -17.57 12.32 12.49
N ALA A 201 -17.43 13.12 13.55
CA ALA A 201 -17.11 14.54 13.44
C ALA A 201 -15.74 14.77 12.78
N ALA A 202 -14.71 13.99 13.14
CA ALA A 202 -13.39 14.09 12.50
C ALA A 202 -13.46 13.75 11.00
N LEU A 203 -14.19 12.70 10.61
CA LEU A 203 -14.39 12.34 9.21
C LEU A 203 -15.16 13.44 8.45
N GLN A 204 -16.25 13.96 9.01
CA GLN A 204 -17.00 15.06 8.39
C GLN A 204 -16.14 16.32 8.22
N LEU A 205 -15.31 16.63 9.23
CA LEU A 205 -14.36 17.74 9.16
C LEU A 205 -13.34 17.53 8.04
N ARG A 206 -12.77 16.33 7.93
CA ARG A 206 -11.86 15.97 6.82
C ARG A 206 -12.50 16.23 5.46
N TYR A 207 -13.74 15.78 5.25
CA TYR A 207 -14.45 16.00 3.99
C TYR A 207 -14.78 17.48 3.74
N THR A 208 -15.01 18.26 4.78
CA THR A 208 -15.18 19.72 4.69
C THR A 208 -13.89 20.41 4.25
N PHE A 209 -12.74 19.94 4.73
CA PHE A 209 -11.42 20.48 4.39
C PHE A 209 -10.83 19.96 3.08
N LEU A 210 -11.45 18.96 2.42
CA LEU A 210 -10.93 18.38 1.17
C LEU A 210 -10.58 19.43 0.10
N PRO A 211 -11.40 20.47 -0.18
CA PRO A 211 -11.04 21.48 -1.17
C PRO A 211 -9.74 22.22 -0.81
N PHE A 212 -9.55 22.57 0.46
CA PHE A 212 -8.34 23.25 0.93
C PHE A 212 -7.11 22.34 0.84
N LEU A 213 -7.22 21.11 1.34
CA LEU A 213 -6.14 20.11 1.27
C LEU A 213 -5.74 19.79 -0.17
N TYR A 214 -6.72 19.76 -1.08
CA TYR A 214 -6.47 19.53 -2.49
C TYR A 214 -5.81 20.73 -3.18
N SER A 215 -6.12 21.96 -2.78
CA SER A 215 -5.37 23.15 -3.19
C SER A 215 -3.90 23.09 -2.73
N LEU A 216 -3.65 22.70 -1.48
CA LEU A 216 -2.28 22.51 -0.99
C LEU A 216 -1.53 21.40 -1.75
N ALA A 217 -2.21 20.30 -2.08
CA ALA A 217 -1.62 19.25 -2.92
C ALA A 217 -1.31 19.75 -4.33
N HIS A 218 -2.13 20.66 -4.88
CA HIS A 218 -1.84 21.30 -6.16
C HIS A 218 -0.64 22.26 -6.06
N GLU A 219 -0.53 23.05 -4.99
CA GLU A 219 0.64 23.91 -4.75
C GLU A 219 1.93 23.09 -4.61
N ALA A 220 1.89 21.98 -3.88
CA ALA A 220 3.03 21.08 -3.73
C ALA A 220 3.46 20.39 -5.04
N TYR A 221 2.53 20.27 -6.00
CA TYR A 221 2.79 19.70 -7.32
C TYR A 221 3.43 20.69 -8.31
N ARG A 222 3.20 22.01 -8.13
CA ARG A 222 3.70 23.07 -9.01
C ARG A 222 5.19 23.34 -8.82
#